data_AF-A0A355TTX7-F1
#
_entry.id   AF-A0A355TTX7-F1
#
_cell.length_a   1.000
_cell.length_b   1.000
_cell.length_c   1.000
_cell.angle_alpha   90.00
_cell.angle_beta   90.00
_cell.angle_gamma   90.00
#
_symmetry.space_group_name_H-M   'P 1'
#
loop_
_entity.id
_entity.type
_entity.pdbx_description
1 polymer ?
#
loop_
_entity_poly.entity_id
_entity_poly.type
_entity_poly.pdbx_seq_one_letter_code
_entity_poly.pdbx_strand_id
1 'polypeptide(L)'
;MEMEPRVGLSPEEMIANFNRMYQDAWERSREQIDWQAIKRPNADLSKWVLEVLEIVMASSRDAMTFTLMENNKRIAEQMVEQGLPVHMEEVQDDGSSELDFDRLA
;
A
#
# COMPACT_ATOMS: atom_id res chain seq x y z
N MET A 1 -18.73 10.30 -30.01
CA MET A 1 -17.52 10.50 -29.18
C MET A 1 -17.03 9.12 -28.83
N GLU A 2 -15.91 8.70 -29.42
CA GLU A 2 -15.23 7.49 -28.97
C GLU A 2 -14.71 7.80 -27.56
N MET A 3 -15.21 7.08 -26.55
CA MET A 3 -14.59 7.12 -25.23
C MET A 3 -13.31 6.30 -25.34
N GLU A 4 -12.16 6.90 -25.03
CA GLU A 4 -10.94 6.11 -24.85
C GLU A 4 -11.23 5.02 -23.81
N PRO A 5 -10.92 3.75 -24.11
CA PRO A 5 -11.11 2.67 -23.15
C PRO A 5 -10.21 2.92 -21.94
N ARG A 6 -10.81 3.33 -20.81
CA ARG A 6 -10.11 3.54 -19.55
C ARG A 6 -10.10 2.23 -18.78
N VAL A 7 -8.92 1.62 -18.68
CA VAL A 7 -8.71 0.36 -17.94
C VAL A 7 -8.12 0.67 -16.56
N GLY A 8 -8.80 0.22 -15.51
CA GLY A 8 -8.40 0.46 -14.13
C GLY A 8 -8.55 1.91 -13.65
N LEU A 9 -7.79 2.24 -12.61
CA LEU A 9 -7.65 3.59 -12.07
C LEU A 9 -6.73 4.43 -12.97
N SER A 10 -6.99 5.74 -13.06
CA SER A 10 -6.03 6.65 -13.69
C SER A 10 -4.79 6.83 -12.81
N PRO A 11 -3.66 7.31 -13.37
CA PRO A 11 -2.48 7.65 -12.58
C PRO A 11 -2.79 8.58 -11.40
N GLU A 12 -3.68 9.56 -11.59
CA GLU A 12 -4.07 10.50 -10.53
C GLU A 12 -4.86 9.79 -9.42
N GLU A 13 -5.76 8.87 -9.77
CA GLU A 13 -6.51 8.07 -8.79
C GLU A 13 -5.59 7.12 -8.03
N MET A 14 -4.63 6.49 -8.70
CA MET A 14 -3.63 5.63 -8.06
C MET A 14 -2.77 6.44 -7.07
N ILE A 15 -2.30 7.62 -7.47
CA ILE A 15 -1.51 8.51 -6.59
C ILE A 15 -2.36 8.95 -5.39
N ALA A 16 -3.61 9.36 -5.62
CA ALA A 16 -4.50 9.78 -4.55
C ALA A 16 -4.79 8.64 -3.56
N ASN A 17 -5.04 7.42 -4.05
CA ASN A 17 -5.24 6.25 -3.20
C ASN A 17 -3.99 5.89 -2.41
N PHE A 18 -2.82 5.84 -3.07
CA PHE A 18 -1.55 5.58 -2.41
C PHE A 18 -1.29 6.59 -1.29
N ASN A 19 -1.41 7.89 -1.57
CA ASN A 19 -1.14 8.94 -0.59
C ASN A 19 -2.07 8.83 0.62
N ARG A 20 -3.36 8.58 0.40
CA ARG A 20 -4.34 8.39 1.48
C ARG A 20 -3.96 7.19 2.35
N MET A 21 -3.69 6.04 1.74
CA MET A 21 -3.34 4.82 2.49
C MET A 21 -2.01 4.94 3.23
N TYR A 22 -1.02 5.59 2.60
CA TYR A 22 0.25 5.89 3.25
C TYR A 22 0.04 6.77 4.47
N GLN A 23 -0.76 7.84 4.34
CA GLN A 23 -1.05 8.74 5.45
C GLN A 23 -1.77 7.99 6.59
N ASP A 24 -2.78 7.19 6.27
CA ASP A 24 -3.52 6.41 7.27
C ASP A 24 -2.61 5.38 7.99
N ALA A 25 -1.71 4.69 7.27
CA ALA A 25 -0.76 3.75 7.85
C ALA A 25 0.32 4.46 8.70
N TRP A 26 0.82 5.60 8.21
CA TRP A 26 1.78 6.43 8.91
C TRP A 26 1.20 6.97 10.21
N GLU A 27 0.00 7.53 10.19
CA GLU A 27 -0.67 8.09 11.38
C GLU A 27 -0.87 7.04 12.47
N ARG A 28 -1.21 5.79 12.09
CA ARG A 28 -1.34 4.67 13.03
C ARG A 28 0.01 4.21 13.62
N SER A 29 1.07 4.25 12.82
CA SER A 29 2.37 3.66 13.21
C SER A 29 3.32 4.66 13.88
N ARG A 30 3.21 5.96 13.56
CA ARG A 30 4.14 7.00 14.04
C ARG A 30 4.14 7.23 15.55
N GLU A 31 3.06 6.82 16.24
CA GLU A 31 2.95 6.91 17.69
C GLU A 31 3.90 5.95 18.42
N GLN A 32 4.40 4.93 17.71
CA GLN A 32 5.32 3.92 18.24
C GLN A 32 6.78 4.40 18.25
N ILE A 33 7.09 5.52 17.57
CA ILE A 33 8.45 6.09 17.49
C ILE A 33 8.79 6.80 18.81
N ASP A 34 9.96 6.49 19.41
CA ASP A 34 10.49 7.25 20.55
C ASP A 34 11.02 8.62 20.10
N TRP A 35 10.12 9.59 19.94
CA TRP A 35 10.47 10.97 19.61
C TRP A 35 11.26 11.68 20.72
N GLN A 36 11.43 11.11 21.91
CA GLN A 36 12.29 11.70 22.93
C GLN A 36 13.76 11.29 22.76
N ALA A 37 14.04 10.22 21.99
CA ALA A 37 15.41 9.79 21.71
C ALA A 37 16.26 10.92 21.11
N ILE A 38 15.68 11.72 20.21
CA ILE A 38 16.35 12.86 19.56
C ILE A 38 16.69 14.02 20.50
N LYS A 39 16.08 14.08 21.69
CA LYS A 39 16.31 15.17 22.67
C LYS A 39 17.39 14.84 23.70
N ARG A 40 17.89 13.60 23.73
CA ARG A 40 18.90 13.19 24.71
C ARG A 40 20.29 13.66 24.26
N PRO A 41 21.09 14.27 25.15
CA PRO A 41 22.46 14.63 24.81
C PRO A 41 23.29 13.37 24.51
N ASN A 42 24.07 13.40 23.43
CA ASN A 42 24.88 12.27 22.93
C ASN A 42 24.06 11.01 22.57
N ALA A 43 22.79 11.17 22.18
CA ALA A 43 21.99 10.04 21.71
C ALA A 43 22.61 9.39 20.46
N ASP A 44 22.72 8.06 20.47
CA ASP A 44 22.94 7.31 19.23
C ASP A 44 21.63 7.28 18.44
N LEU A 45 21.57 8.10 17.39
CA LEU A 45 20.40 8.23 16.53
C LEU A 45 20.31 7.11 15.49
N SER A 46 21.34 6.28 15.33
CA SER A 46 21.37 5.24 14.28
C SER A 46 20.19 4.29 14.44
N LYS A 47 19.93 3.85 15.68
CA LYS A 47 18.79 2.99 15.99
C LYS A 47 17.45 3.69 15.74
N TRP A 48 17.32 4.94 16.18
CA TRP A 48 16.11 5.72 15.97
C TRP A 48 15.81 5.94 14.48
N VAL A 49 16.84 6.23 13.68
CA VAL A 49 16.71 6.38 12.22
C VAL A 49 16.23 5.07 11.58
N LEU A 50 16.79 3.92 11.99
CA LEU A 50 16.36 2.62 11.48
C LEU A 50 14.89 2.34 11.81
N GLU A 51 14.44 2.62 13.04
CA GLU A 51 13.05 2.46 13.45
C GLU A 51 12.10 3.33 12.61
N VAL A 52 12.47 4.59 12.37
CA VAL A 52 11.68 5.49 11.51
C VAL A 52 11.63 4.99 10.07
N LEU A 53 12.76 4.56 9.51
CA LEU A 53 12.83 4.05 8.14
C LEU A 53 11.99 2.78 7.97
N GLU A 54 12.02 1.88 8.94
CA GLU A 54 11.21 0.67 8.95
C GLU A 54 9.72 1.00 8.88
N ILE A 55 9.24 1.93 9.70
CA ILE A 55 7.84 2.38 9.70
C ILE A 55 7.45 3.03 8.36
N VAL A 56 8.32 3.87 7.79
CA VAL A 56 8.07 4.51 6.48
C VAL A 56 7.99 3.46 5.36
N MET A 57 8.90 2.48 5.35
CA MET A 57 8.90 1.42 4.35
C MET A 57 7.66 0.53 4.48
N ALA A 58 7.30 0.13 5.69
CA ALA A 58 6.09 -0.66 5.95
C ALA A 58 4.82 0.09 5.49
N SER A 59 4.68 1.37 5.86
CA SER A 59 3.53 2.20 5.47
C SER A 59 3.44 2.36 3.94
N SER A 60 4.58 2.50 3.27
CA SER A 60 4.65 2.61 1.81
C SER A 60 4.27 1.30 1.11
N ARG A 61 4.75 0.17 1.63
CA ARG A 61 4.41 -1.17 1.14
C ARG A 61 2.90 -1.40 1.23
N ASP A 62 2.31 -1.15 2.39
CA ASP A 62 0.89 -1.40 2.63
C ASP A 62 0.01 -0.53 1.71
N ALA A 63 0.38 0.74 1.53
CA ALA A 63 -0.29 1.66 0.62
C ALA A 63 -0.20 1.21 -0.85
N MET A 64 0.96 0.72 -1.29
CA MET A 64 1.15 0.19 -2.64
C MET A 64 0.30 -1.07 -2.85
N THR A 65 0.33 -2.03 -1.93
CA THR A 65 -0.48 -3.25 -2.00
C THR A 65 -1.95 -2.93 -2.15
N PHE A 66 -2.48 -2.05 -1.29
CA PHE A 66 -3.89 -1.65 -1.37
C PHE A 66 -4.24 -0.98 -2.70
N THR A 67 -3.38 -0.08 -3.18
CA THR A 67 -3.60 0.64 -4.45
C THR A 67 -3.68 -0.33 -5.63
N LEU A 68 -2.82 -1.35 -5.66
CA LEU A 68 -2.83 -2.39 -6.68
C LEU A 68 -4.08 -3.27 -6.60
N MET A 69 -4.50 -3.65 -5.39
CA MET A 69 -5.73 -4.42 -5.20
C MET A 69 -6.96 -3.66 -5.71
N GLU A 70 -7.09 -2.38 -5.38
CA GLU A 70 -8.21 -1.55 -5.84
C GLU A 70 -8.19 -1.36 -7.36
N ASN A 71 -7.00 -1.20 -7.95
CA ASN A 71 -6.86 -1.14 -9.39
C ASN A 71 -7.27 -2.45 -10.08
N ASN A 72 -6.83 -3.60 -9.56
CA ASN A 72 -7.20 -4.91 -10.09
C ASN A 72 -8.71 -5.15 -10.00
N LYS A 73 -9.32 -4.76 -8.88
CA LYS A 73 -10.78 -4.82 -8.71
C LYS A 73 -11.50 -3.99 -9.76
N ARG A 74 -11.05 -2.75 -10.00
CA ARG A 74 -11.63 -1.88 -11.04
C ARG A 74 -11.52 -2.49 -12.43
N ILE A 75 -10.37 -3.09 -12.76
CA ILE A 75 -10.16 -3.79 -14.03
C ILE A 75 -11.14 -4.96 -14.15
N ALA A 76 -11.28 -5.77 -13.10
CA ALA A 76 -12.21 -6.90 -13.09
C ALA A 76 -13.66 -6.48 -13.30
N GLU A 77 -14.12 -5.43 -12.63
CA GLU A 77 -15.46 -4.85 -12.82
C GLU A 77 -15.68 -4.43 -14.28
N GLN A 78 -14.72 -3.72 -14.89
CA GLN A 78 -14.80 -3.29 -16.28
C GLN A 78 -14.80 -4.47 -17.27
N MET A 79 -14.07 -5.54 -16.98
CA MET A 79 -14.07 -6.75 -17.80
C MET A 79 -15.43 -7.46 -17.75
N VAL A 80 -16.05 -7.55 -16.57
CA VAL A 80 -17.40 -8.12 -16.39
C VAL A 80 -18.43 -7.29 -17.15
N GLU A 81 -18.36 -5.95 -17.08
CA GLU A 81 -19.23 -5.04 -17.85
C GLU A 81 -19.13 -5.25 -19.37
N GLN A 82 -17.97 -5.67 -19.86
CA GLN A 82 -17.73 -6.00 -21.27
C GLN A 82 -18.13 -7.44 -21.63
N GLY A 83 -18.68 -8.21 -20.70
CA GLY A 83 -19.08 -9.60 -20.91
C GLY A 83 -17.91 -10.59 -20.94
N LEU A 84 -16.72 -10.18 -20.48
CA LEU A 84 -15.58 -11.06 -20.35
C LEU A 84 -15.67 -11.83 -19.02
N PRO A 85 -15.48 -13.16 -19.04
CA PRO A 85 -15.47 -13.93 -17.81
C PRO A 85 -14.23 -13.57 -16.97
N VAL A 86 -14.45 -13.25 -15.70
CA VAL A 86 -13.37 -12.98 -14.73
C VAL A 86 -13.51 -13.95 -13.55
N HIS A 87 -12.38 -14.56 -13.17
CA HIS A 87 -12.26 -15.31 -11.94
C HIS A 87 -11.40 -14.50 -10.97
N MET A 88 -12.03 -13.91 -9.95
CA MET A 88 -11.35 -13.25 -8.85
C MET A 88 -11.12 -14.30 -7.76
N GLU A 89 -9.86 -14.63 -7.48
CA GLU A 89 -9.54 -15.34 -6.25
C GLU A 89 -9.61 -14.35 -5.09
N GLU A 90 -10.50 -14.61 -4.12
CA GLU A 90 -10.48 -13.89 -2.85
C GLU A 90 -9.20 -14.29 -2.10
N VAL A 91 -8.18 -13.45 -2.17
CA VAL A 91 -7.04 -13.55 -1.27
C VAL A 91 -7.53 -13.12 0.11
N GLN A 92 -7.84 -14.08 0.97
CA GLN A 92 -8.05 -13.80 2.38
C GLN A 92 -6.73 -13.33 2.97
N ASP A 93 -6.71 -12.06 3.41
CA ASP A 93 -5.68 -11.54 4.29
C ASP A 93 -5.84 -12.27 5.64
N ASP A 94 -5.01 -13.29 5.87
CA ASP A 94 -4.97 -14.05 7.12
C ASP A 94 -4.23 -13.28 8.24
N GLY A 95 -3.87 -12.02 7.99
CA GLY A 95 -3.10 -11.18 8.89
C GLY A 95 -1.61 -11.55 8.94
N SER A 96 -1.15 -12.50 8.12
CA SER A 96 0.28 -12.74 7.95
C SER A 96 0.85 -11.65 7.04
N SER A 97 1.60 -10.71 7.63
CA SER A 97 2.29 -9.66 6.89
C SER A 97 3.49 -10.19 6.08
N GLU A 98 3.63 -11.51 5.94
CA GLU A 98 4.67 -12.15 5.15
C GLU A 98 4.20 -12.28 3.71
N LEU A 99 4.69 -11.37 2.87
CA LEU A 99 4.74 -11.61 1.43
C LEU A 99 5.55 -12.88 1.21
N ASP A 100 4.85 -13.98 0.93
CA ASP A 100 5.46 -15.25 0.53
C ASP A 100 6.03 -15.11 -0.89
N PHE A 101 7.28 -14.68 -0.97
CA PHE A 101 7.99 -14.49 -2.24
C PHE A 101 8.20 -15.80 -3.00
N ASP A 102 8.08 -16.96 -2.35
CA ASP A 102 8.18 -18.27 -3.01
C ASP A 102 6.95 -18.59 -3.87
N ARG A 103 5.82 -17.90 -3.63
CA ARG A 103 4.61 -18.00 -4.47
C ARG A 103 4.66 -17.19 -5.77
N LEU A 104 5.69 -16.36 -5.95
CA LEU A 104 5.85 -15.47 -7.12
C LEU A 104 6.95 -15.91 -8.10
N ALA A 105 7.58 -17.06 -7.88
CA ALA A 105 8.60 -17.67 -8.74
C ALA A 105 8.05 -18.89 -9.52
#